data_AF-A0A7S3PTI8-F1
#
_entry.id   AF-A0A7S3PTI8-F1
#
_cell.length_a   1.000
_cell.length_b   1.000
_cell.length_c   1.000
_cell.angle_alpha   90.00
_cell.angle_beta   90.00
_cell.angle_gamma   90.00
#
_symmetry.space_group_name_H-M   'P 1'
#
loop_
_entity.id
_entity.type
_entity.pdbx_description
1 polymer ?
#
loop_
_entity_poly.entity_id
_entity_poly.type
_entity_poly.pdbx_seq_one_letter_code
_entity_poly.pdbx_strand_id
1 'polypeptide(L)'
;MPPAPNRKNISTAFNLLKCLVAVVTLGTLETEGALTGALKLNDHLLQTSSLFRTNLSTRLSFATNTEADNKSPNPYPYLVTVQQSPYPPVYNGANPTYPNIQLIHEDPPIYTVPDFLSHSECDFLIAAAQDCFIPAPIIGKEQDELSTERTSSTCYFTRDDFPDYLSKVSLLTGQAVENCEWPQVGRYLPSQQYHPHFDALDLSSDEGQRASLNGGQRIVTVLAYLNDIQAGRGGQTDFPKLNNLQIQPKKGMALVFFPASMDCLVDLDALHAAKPAMDTKYISQV
;
A
#
# COMPACT_ATOMS: atom_id res chain seq x y z
N MET A 1 40.37 -15.16 -30.44
CA MET A 1 39.02 -15.35 -29.85
C MET A 1 38.79 -14.22 -28.87
N PRO A 2 37.78 -13.35 -29.07
CA PRO A 2 37.43 -12.34 -28.07
C PRO A 2 36.66 -12.99 -26.90
N PRO A 3 36.76 -12.44 -25.67
CA PRO A 3 36.06 -13.00 -24.52
C PRO A 3 34.56 -12.72 -24.59
N ALA A 4 33.76 -13.67 -24.08
CA ALA A 4 32.31 -13.62 -24.06
C ALA A 4 31.77 -12.48 -23.17
N PRO A 5 30.65 -11.82 -23.52
CA PRO A 5 30.09 -10.75 -22.70
C PRO A 5 29.48 -11.29 -21.40
N ASN A 6 29.73 -10.52 -20.33
CA ASN A 6 29.38 -10.81 -18.95
C ASN A 6 27.84 -10.77 -18.73
N ARG A 7 27.24 -11.90 -18.34
CA ARG A 7 25.80 -12.04 -18.04
C ARG A 7 25.43 -11.43 -16.68
N LYS A 8 25.61 -10.12 -16.51
CA LYS A 8 25.13 -9.39 -15.32
C LYS A 8 24.20 -8.20 -15.59
N ASN A 9 23.93 -7.86 -16.87
CA ASN A 9 23.12 -6.70 -17.23
C ASN A 9 21.78 -7.02 -17.92
N ILE A 10 21.22 -8.22 -17.70
CA ILE A 10 19.91 -8.61 -18.29
C ILE A 10 18.77 -8.59 -17.24
N SER A 11 19.10 -8.55 -15.94
CA SER A 11 18.11 -8.61 -14.85
C SER A 11 17.30 -7.32 -14.66
N THR A 12 17.92 -6.16 -14.85
CA THR A 12 17.30 -4.86 -14.53
C THR A 12 16.28 -4.41 -15.59
N ALA A 13 16.43 -4.84 -16.85
CA ALA A 13 15.49 -4.51 -17.93
C ALA A 13 14.22 -5.38 -17.91
N PHE A 14 14.26 -6.55 -17.28
CA PHE A 14 13.11 -7.46 -17.18
C PHE A 14 12.12 -7.07 -16.08
N ASN A 15 12.55 -6.33 -15.05
CA ASN A 15 11.69 -5.93 -13.92
C ASN A 15 10.84 -4.70 -14.23
N LEU A 16 11.31 -3.76 -15.05
CA LEU A 16 10.51 -2.63 -15.57
C LEU A 16 9.42 -3.08 -16.56
N LEU A 17 9.64 -4.19 -17.28
CA LEU A 17 8.68 -4.70 -18.26
C LEU A 17 7.46 -5.35 -17.59
N LYS A 18 7.60 -5.88 -16.37
CA LYS A 18 6.45 -6.45 -15.63
C LYS A 18 5.47 -5.39 -15.12
N CYS A 19 5.95 -4.20 -14.77
CA CYS A 19 5.06 -3.06 -14.46
C CYS A 19 4.28 -2.56 -15.69
N LEU A 20 4.85 -2.71 -16.90
CA LEU A 20 4.23 -2.22 -18.14
C LEU A 20 3.16 -3.18 -18.70
N VAL A 21 3.27 -4.49 -18.44
CA VAL A 21 2.33 -5.51 -18.96
C VAL A 21 0.97 -5.45 -18.26
N ALA A 22 0.90 -4.97 -17.01
CA ALA A 22 -0.38 -4.78 -16.31
C ALA A 22 -1.27 -3.69 -16.96
N VAL A 23 -0.68 -2.71 -17.65
CA VAL A 23 -1.42 -1.61 -18.28
C VAL A 23 -2.04 -1.99 -19.64
N VAL A 24 -1.58 -3.07 -20.28
CA VAL A 24 -2.03 -3.45 -21.63
C VAL A 24 -3.11 -4.54 -21.60
N THR A 25 -3.38 -5.17 -20.45
CA THR A 25 -4.30 -6.33 -20.36
C THR A 25 -5.68 -5.96 -19.81
N LEU A 26 -6.17 -4.75 -20.11
CA LEU A 26 -7.57 -4.34 -19.93
C LEU A 26 -8.13 -3.88 -21.29
N GLY A 27 -8.40 -4.84 -22.15
CA GLY A 27 -9.04 -4.54 -23.43
C GLY A 27 -8.85 -5.66 -24.42
N THR A 28 -9.62 -6.74 -24.27
CA THR A 28 -10.11 -7.60 -25.38
C THR A 28 -10.83 -8.81 -24.82
N LEU A 29 -12.08 -8.62 -24.41
CA LEU A 29 -13.06 -9.71 -24.48
C LEU A 29 -14.40 -9.13 -24.99
N GLU A 30 -14.86 -9.77 -26.07
CA GLU A 30 -16.21 -9.76 -26.66
C GLU A 30 -16.65 -8.57 -27.55
N THR A 31 -16.53 -8.74 -28.87
CA THR A 31 -17.63 -9.21 -29.73
C THR A 31 -17.21 -9.19 -31.21
N GLU A 32 -17.53 -10.25 -31.93
CA GLU A 32 -17.44 -10.30 -33.39
C GLU A 32 -18.46 -9.32 -34.02
N GLY A 33 -18.00 -8.45 -34.92
CA GLY A 33 -18.88 -7.70 -35.81
C GLY A 33 -18.33 -6.33 -36.23
N ALA A 34 -18.20 -6.14 -37.54
CA ALA A 34 -17.98 -4.88 -38.26
C ALA A 34 -16.53 -4.34 -38.33
N LEU A 35 -15.78 -4.89 -39.29
CA LEU A 35 -14.78 -4.15 -40.07
C LEU A 35 -15.40 -2.89 -40.69
N THR A 36 -14.95 -1.71 -40.28
CA THR A 36 -14.39 -0.63 -41.14
C THR A 36 -14.36 0.68 -40.34
N GLY A 37 -13.16 1.10 -39.93
CA GLY A 37 -12.96 2.35 -39.17
C GLY A 37 -11.58 2.46 -38.49
N ALA A 38 -10.85 1.35 -38.35
CA ALA A 38 -9.61 1.26 -37.56
C ALA A 38 -8.32 1.62 -38.32
N LEU A 39 -8.29 2.73 -39.08
CA LEU A 39 -7.05 3.21 -39.73
C LEU A 39 -6.66 4.66 -39.39
N LYS A 40 -7.23 5.28 -38.35
CA LYS A 40 -6.82 6.61 -37.88
C LYS A 40 -6.44 6.72 -36.39
N LEU A 41 -6.49 5.63 -35.62
CA LEU A 41 -6.09 5.66 -34.21
C LEU A 41 -4.66 5.16 -33.92
N ASN A 42 -3.97 4.56 -34.89
CA ASN A 42 -2.63 3.98 -34.66
C ASN A 42 -1.48 4.99 -34.71
N ASP A 43 -1.64 6.15 -35.36
CA ASP A 43 -0.53 7.11 -35.49
C ASP A 43 -0.27 7.91 -34.20
N HIS A 44 -1.28 8.06 -33.33
CA HIS A 44 -1.12 8.80 -32.08
C HIS A 44 -0.46 7.98 -30.95
N LEU A 45 -0.63 6.64 -30.96
CA LEU A 45 0.00 5.72 -30.00
C LEU A 45 1.46 5.40 -30.35
N LEU A 46 1.85 5.51 -31.62
CA LEU A 46 3.24 5.29 -32.04
C LEU A 46 4.13 6.51 -31.75
N GLN A 47 3.59 7.73 -31.74
CA GLN A 47 4.35 8.95 -31.39
C GLN A 47 4.70 9.04 -29.90
N THR A 48 3.87 8.52 -28.99
CA THR A 48 4.17 8.50 -27.55
C THR A 48 5.29 7.52 -27.19
N SER A 49 5.46 6.45 -27.98
CA SER A 49 6.57 5.49 -27.82
C SER A 49 7.94 6.05 -28.25
N SER A 50 7.96 7.00 -29.17
CA SER A 50 9.20 7.65 -29.65
C SER A 50 9.76 8.64 -28.63
N LEU A 51 8.90 9.38 -27.93
CA LEU A 51 9.31 10.33 -26.88
C LEU A 51 9.82 9.60 -25.62
N PHE A 52 9.38 8.37 -25.38
CA PHE A 52 9.82 7.55 -24.25
C PHE A 52 11.20 6.90 -24.47
N ARG A 53 11.57 6.59 -25.72
CA ARG A 53 12.86 5.95 -26.05
C ARG A 53 14.06 6.91 -26.03
N THR A 54 13.86 8.22 -26.18
CA THR A 54 14.96 9.19 -26.21
C THR A 54 15.44 9.65 -24.83
N ASN A 55 14.66 9.46 -23.76
CA ASN A 55 15.04 9.91 -22.41
C ASN A 55 15.82 8.87 -21.57
N LEU A 56 15.93 7.62 -22.01
CA LEU A 56 16.67 6.58 -21.28
C LEU A 56 18.17 6.52 -21.61
N SER A 57 18.63 7.28 -22.62
CA SER A 57 20.01 7.25 -23.12
C SER A 57 20.88 8.40 -22.60
N THR A 58 20.37 9.32 -21.78
CA THR A 58 21.13 10.49 -21.35
C THR A 58 20.87 10.81 -19.89
N ARG A 59 21.59 10.11 -19.00
CA ARG A 59 21.98 10.57 -17.64
C ARG A 59 22.66 9.43 -16.87
N LEU A 60 23.88 9.10 -17.30
CA LEU A 60 24.91 8.51 -16.44
C LEU A 60 26.10 9.47 -16.52
N SER A 61 26.01 10.56 -15.75
CA SER A 61 27.12 11.48 -15.55
C SER A 61 27.13 11.84 -14.08
N PHE A 62 28.15 11.32 -13.40
CA PHE A 62 28.50 11.57 -12.01
C PHE A 62 28.57 13.07 -11.73
N ALA A 63 27.96 13.50 -10.62
CA ALA A 63 28.25 14.78 -9.99
C ALA A 63 28.50 14.51 -8.50
N THR A 64 29.78 14.53 -8.11
CA THR A 64 30.22 14.64 -6.73
C THR A 64 30.04 16.09 -6.30
N ASN A 65 29.06 16.39 -5.45
CA ASN A 65 29.01 17.65 -4.73
C ASN A 65 28.89 17.35 -3.23
N THR A 66 29.96 17.67 -2.52
CA THR A 66 30.04 17.76 -1.07
C THR A 66 29.54 19.13 -0.65
N GLU A 67 28.33 19.23 -0.11
CA GLU A 67 27.93 20.35 0.75
C GLU A 67 27.27 19.78 2.00
N ALA A 68 27.92 20.02 3.14
CA ALA A 68 27.44 19.63 4.45
C ALA A 68 26.32 20.59 4.88
N ASP A 69 25.08 20.15 4.71
CA ASP A 69 23.91 20.93 5.10
C ASP A 69 23.52 20.61 6.54
N ASN A 70 23.61 21.63 7.39
CA ASN A 70 23.44 21.57 8.83
C ASN A 70 21.93 21.49 9.18
N LYS A 71 21.31 20.33 8.95
CA LYS A 71 19.90 20.08 9.30
C LYS A 71 19.80 19.44 10.69
N SER A 72 18.92 20.02 11.51
CA SER A 72 18.40 19.45 12.77
C SER A 72 18.17 17.93 12.63
N PRO A 73 18.52 17.10 13.63
CA PRO A 73 18.38 15.66 13.51
C PRO A 73 16.93 15.30 13.18
N ASN A 74 16.76 14.66 12.03
CA ASN A 74 15.49 14.09 11.61
C ASN A 74 15.06 13.04 12.66
N PRO A 75 13.91 13.22 13.34
CA PRO A 75 13.47 12.31 14.41
C PRO A 75 13.05 10.92 13.90
N TYR A 76 13.04 10.70 12.58
CA TYR A 76 12.71 9.42 11.94
C TYR A 76 13.87 8.94 11.05
N PRO A 77 14.83 8.16 11.59
CA PRO A 77 16.06 7.80 10.87
C PRO A 77 15.87 6.80 9.71
N TYR A 78 14.66 6.29 9.49
CA TYR A 78 14.33 5.29 8.45
C TYR A 78 13.72 5.90 7.19
N LEU A 79 14.07 7.14 6.82
CA LEU A 79 13.46 7.75 5.63
C LEU A 79 13.82 6.95 4.38
N VAL A 80 12.78 6.40 3.76
CA VAL A 80 12.71 6.01 2.36
C VAL A 80 13.44 7.04 1.52
N THR A 81 14.32 6.63 0.61
CA THR A 81 14.90 7.58 -0.35
C THR A 81 13.79 8.07 -1.28
N VAL A 82 13.24 9.24 -0.99
CA VAL A 82 12.10 9.79 -1.72
C VAL A 82 12.57 10.29 -3.08
N GLN A 83 12.29 9.53 -4.13
CA GLN A 83 12.30 10.08 -5.47
C GLN A 83 11.07 10.99 -5.59
N GLN A 84 11.27 12.30 -5.74
CA GLN A 84 10.15 13.24 -5.91
C GLN A 84 9.71 13.26 -7.38
N SER A 85 8.41 13.04 -7.63
CA SER A 85 7.80 13.26 -8.95
C SER A 85 7.60 14.75 -9.18
N PRO A 86 7.84 15.26 -10.41
CA PRO A 86 7.47 16.62 -10.77
C PRO A 86 5.96 16.80 -11.01
N TYR A 87 5.17 15.73 -10.94
CA TYR A 87 3.72 15.72 -11.14
C TYR A 87 2.98 15.51 -9.82
N PRO A 88 1.75 16.04 -9.67
CA PRO A 88 0.94 15.75 -8.50
C PRO A 88 0.68 14.24 -8.38
N PRO A 89 0.62 13.70 -7.15
CA PRO A 89 0.37 12.29 -6.93
C PRO A 89 -1.00 11.91 -7.49
N VAL A 90 -1.07 10.73 -8.11
CA VAL A 90 -2.31 10.14 -8.58
C VAL A 90 -2.61 8.93 -7.71
N TYR A 91 -3.79 8.92 -7.11
CA TYR A 91 -4.29 7.82 -6.31
C TYR A 91 -5.37 7.09 -7.10
N ASN A 92 -5.25 5.76 -7.21
CA ASN A 92 -6.29 4.92 -7.79
C ASN A 92 -6.43 3.68 -6.90
N GLY A 93 -7.59 3.53 -6.27
CA GLY A 93 -7.80 2.43 -5.33
C GLY A 93 -9.00 2.55 -4.42
N ALA A 94 -9.93 3.48 -4.66
CA ALA A 94 -11.23 3.48 -3.99
C ALA A 94 -12.33 3.79 -5.01
N ASN A 95 -13.35 2.94 -5.07
CA ASN A 95 -14.54 3.14 -5.87
C ASN A 95 -15.39 4.24 -5.19
N PRO A 96 -15.49 5.45 -5.78
CA PRO A 96 -16.20 6.57 -5.16
C PRO A 96 -17.72 6.34 -5.05
N THR A 97 -18.24 5.31 -5.72
CA THR A 97 -19.65 4.92 -5.67
C THR A 97 -19.93 3.75 -4.73
N TYR A 98 -18.91 3.25 -4.01
CA TYR A 98 -19.10 2.17 -3.06
C TYR A 98 -20.10 2.57 -1.96
N PRO A 99 -21.04 1.70 -1.56
CA PRO A 99 -22.04 2.05 -0.57
C PRO A 99 -21.43 2.61 0.73
N ASN A 100 -21.99 3.71 1.23
CA ASN A 100 -21.59 4.40 2.47
C ASN A 100 -20.16 4.97 2.48
N ILE A 101 -19.41 4.97 1.38
CA ILE A 101 -18.08 5.59 1.35
C ILE A 101 -18.16 7.09 1.66
N GLN A 102 -17.25 7.56 2.51
CA GLN A 102 -17.17 8.95 2.96
C GLN A 102 -15.74 9.45 2.78
N LEU A 103 -15.58 10.57 2.08
CA LEU A 103 -14.29 11.27 1.99
C LEU A 103 -14.06 12.07 3.28
N ILE A 104 -12.95 11.79 3.95
CA ILE A 104 -12.56 12.41 5.23
C ILE A 104 -11.43 13.44 5.04
N HIS A 105 -10.58 13.21 4.05
CA HIS A 105 -9.48 14.10 3.67
C HIS A 105 -9.34 14.08 2.15
N GLU A 106 -9.03 15.22 1.52
CA GLU A 106 -9.01 15.33 0.05
C GLU A 106 -7.64 15.02 -0.56
N ASP A 107 -6.55 15.48 0.06
CA ASP A 107 -5.20 15.40 -0.50
C ASP A 107 -4.12 15.20 0.58
N PRO A 108 -3.66 13.96 0.85
CA PRO A 108 -4.06 12.73 0.17
C PRO A 108 -5.49 12.29 0.53
N PRO A 109 -6.18 11.57 -0.36
CA PRO A 109 -7.53 11.11 -0.08
C PRO A 109 -7.54 10.07 1.04
N ILE A 110 -8.43 10.26 2.01
CA ILE A 110 -8.71 9.26 3.05
C ILE A 110 -10.21 9.03 3.07
N TYR A 111 -10.62 7.77 3.06
CA TYR A 111 -12.02 7.37 3.10
C TYR A 111 -12.34 6.55 4.34
N THR A 112 -13.57 6.67 4.81
CA THR A 112 -14.19 5.67 5.69
C THR A 112 -15.37 5.02 5.00
N VAL A 113 -15.64 3.77 5.35
CA VAL A 113 -16.79 3.00 4.85
C VAL A 113 -17.48 2.35 6.05
N PRO A 114 -18.48 3.00 6.65
CA PRO A 114 -19.34 2.38 7.65
C PRO A 114 -20.04 1.14 7.10
N ASP A 115 -20.26 0.15 7.97
CA ASP A 115 -20.93 -1.11 7.63
C ASP A 115 -20.26 -1.90 6.46
N PHE A 116 -18.95 -1.71 6.27
CA PHE A 116 -18.17 -2.47 5.28
C PHE A 116 -18.18 -3.97 5.61
N LEU A 117 -17.94 -4.30 6.88
CA LEU A 117 -18.16 -5.63 7.43
C LEU A 117 -19.37 -5.61 8.35
N SER A 118 -20.21 -6.63 8.25
CA SER A 118 -21.21 -6.93 9.27
C SER A 118 -20.52 -7.32 10.58
N HIS A 119 -21.25 -7.16 11.69
CA HIS A 119 -20.72 -7.53 13.00
C HIS A 119 -20.34 -9.01 13.08
N SER A 120 -21.10 -9.89 12.43
CA SER A 120 -20.81 -11.33 12.36
C SER A 120 -19.55 -11.65 11.56
N GLU A 121 -19.27 -10.91 10.49
CA GLU A 121 -18.01 -11.06 9.75
C GLU A 121 -16.82 -10.62 10.61
N CYS A 122 -16.96 -9.52 11.36
CA CYS A 122 -15.93 -9.10 12.31
C CYS A 122 -15.67 -10.17 13.39
N ASP A 123 -16.73 -10.73 13.97
CA ASP A 123 -16.60 -11.77 15.00
C ASP A 123 -15.97 -13.05 14.44
N PHE A 124 -16.31 -13.41 13.20
CA PHE A 124 -15.70 -14.53 12.49
C PHE A 124 -14.20 -14.34 12.28
N LEU A 125 -13.75 -13.17 11.81
CA LEU A 125 -12.33 -12.87 11.63
C LEU A 125 -11.56 -12.92 12.95
N ILE A 126 -12.13 -12.40 14.03
CA ILE A 126 -11.53 -12.47 15.38
C ILE A 126 -11.41 -13.92 15.84
N ALA A 127 -12.49 -14.70 15.72
CA ALA A 127 -12.51 -16.10 16.14
C ALA A 127 -11.51 -16.96 15.35
N ALA A 128 -11.40 -16.74 14.04
CA ALA A 128 -10.43 -17.43 13.20
C ALA A 128 -8.97 -17.13 13.61
N ALA A 129 -8.71 -15.94 14.16
CA ALA A 129 -7.36 -15.50 14.56
C ALA A 129 -6.94 -15.96 15.97
N GLN A 130 -7.87 -16.46 16.79
CA GLN A 130 -7.69 -16.61 18.23
C GLN A 130 -6.45 -17.42 18.62
N ASP A 131 -6.13 -18.47 17.85
CA ASP A 131 -5.07 -19.43 18.17
C ASP A 131 -3.79 -19.23 17.36
N CYS A 132 -3.71 -18.19 16.52
CA CYS A 132 -2.56 -17.96 15.61
C CYS A 132 -1.87 -16.60 15.78
N PHE A 133 -2.18 -15.87 16.86
CA PHE A 133 -1.51 -14.61 17.16
C PHE A 133 -0.02 -14.81 17.51
N ILE A 134 0.84 -14.22 16.69
CA ILE A 134 2.28 -14.07 16.95
C ILE A 134 2.62 -12.58 17.12
N PRO A 135 3.74 -12.20 17.78
CA PRO A 135 4.21 -10.82 17.77
C PRO A 135 4.27 -10.27 16.34
N ALA A 136 3.73 -9.08 16.11
CA ALA A 136 3.61 -8.55 14.76
C ALA A 136 4.98 -8.11 14.22
N PRO A 137 5.42 -8.61 13.06
CA PRO A 137 6.71 -8.26 12.49
C PRO A 137 6.73 -6.80 12.02
N ILE A 138 7.93 -6.24 11.94
CA ILE A 138 8.22 -4.96 11.28
C ILE A 138 9.24 -5.25 10.17
N ILE A 139 8.96 -4.74 8.97
CA ILE A 139 9.91 -4.76 7.85
C ILE A 139 11.16 -3.99 8.28
N GLY A 140 12.34 -4.61 8.27
CA GLY A 140 13.60 -4.00 8.72
C GLY A 140 14.26 -4.68 9.92
N LYS A 141 13.55 -5.55 10.64
CA LYS A 141 14.05 -6.15 11.90
C LYS A 141 13.89 -7.66 11.92
N GLU A 142 14.83 -8.36 12.56
CA GLU A 142 14.78 -9.81 12.73
C GLU A 142 13.55 -10.22 13.59
N GLN A 143 12.97 -11.39 13.27
CA GLN A 143 11.73 -11.90 13.89
C GLN A 143 11.82 -12.15 15.41
N ASP A 144 13.03 -12.26 15.98
CA ASP A 144 13.27 -12.65 17.36
C ASP A 144 13.44 -11.47 18.35
N GLU A 145 13.44 -10.22 17.87
CA GLU A 145 13.43 -9.05 18.76
C GLU A 145 12.01 -8.51 18.95
N LEU A 146 11.54 -8.49 20.20
CA LEU A 146 10.30 -7.81 20.56
C LEU A 146 10.41 -6.34 20.15
N SER A 147 9.63 -5.95 19.15
CA SER A 147 9.65 -4.58 18.66
C SER A 147 9.01 -3.62 19.65
N THR A 148 9.72 -2.54 19.97
CA THR A 148 9.17 -1.39 20.70
C THR A 148 8.34 -0.49 19.79
N GLU A 149 8.51 -0.58 18.47
CA GLU A 149 7.80 0.24 17.48
C GLU A 149 6.40 -0.28 17.21
N ARG A 150 6.20 -1.60 17.23
CA ARG A 150 4.90 -2.26 17.08
C ARG A 150 4.76 -3.31 18.17
N THR A 151 3.90 -3.05 19.13
CA THR A 151 3.73 -3.94 20.29
C THR A 151 2.52 -4.87 20.17
N SER A 152 1.81 -4.83 19.04
CA SER A 152 0.67 -5.71 18.76
C SER A 152 1.08 -7.14 18.40
N SER A 153 0.11 -8.04 18.42
CA SER A 153 0.18 -9.37 17.79
C SER A 153 -0.61 -9.39 16.48
N THR A 154 -0.22 -10.25 15.53
CA THR A 154 -0.92 -10.43 14.25
C THR A 154 -1.10 -11.92 13.94
N CYS A 155 -2.11 -12.25 13.15
CA CYS A 155 -2.25 -13.53 12.47
C CYS A 155 -2.50 -13.29 10.99
N TYR A 156 -1.84 -14.08 10.14
CA TYR A 156 -1.93 -14.01 8.68
C TYR A 156 -2.81 -15.13 8.16
N PHE A 157 -3.59 -14.80 7.13
CA PHE A 157 -4.47 -15.73 6.43
C PHE A 157 -4.14 -15.71 4.95
N THR A 158 -4.24 -16.85 4.29
CA THR A 158 -4.14 -16.91 2.84
C THR A 158 -5.37 -16.28 2.20
N ARG A 159 -5.31 -15.99 0.90
CA ARG A 159 -6.45 -15.41 0.18
C ARG A 159 -7.67 -16.34 0.15
N ASP A 160 -7.42 -17.65 0.16
CA ASP A 160 -8.46 -18.67 0.10
C ASP A 160 -9.19 -18.86 1.45
N ASP A 161 -8.62 -18.38 2.55
CA ASP A 161 -9.26 -18.45 3.87
C ASP A 161 -10.44 -17.47 3.97
N PHE A 162 -10.35 -16.29 3.33
CA PHE A 162 -11.36 -15.22 3.40
C PHE A 162 -11.79 -14.66 2.02
N PRO A 163 -12.34 -15.49 1.12
CA PRO A 163 -12.67 -15.08 -0.24
C PRO A 163 -13.75 -13.99 -0.30
N ASP A 164 -14.76 -14.04 0.56
CA ASP A 164 -15.83 -13.04 0.62
C ASP A 164 -15.31 -11.68 1.10
N TYR A 165 -14.41 -11.69 2.09
CA TYR A 165 -13.76 -10.48 2.59
C TYR A 165 -12.92 -9.80 1.49
N LEU A 166 -12.09 -10.58 0.81
CA LEU A 166 -11.27 -10.08 -0.30
C LEU A 166 -12.10 -9.64 -1.50
N SER A 167 -13.24 -10.27 -1.74
CA SER A 167 -14.19 -9.81 -2.77
C SER A 167 -14.74 -8.41 -2.44
N LYS A 168 -15.05 -8.13 -1.17
CA LYS A 168 -15.45 -6.76 -0.75
C LYS A 168 -14.32 -5.76 -0.89
N VAL A 169 -13.09 -6.13 -0.52
CA VAL A 169 -11.90 -5.28 -0.70
C VAL A 169 -11.66 -4.99 -2.20
N SER A 170 -11.79 -6.01 -3.05
CA SER A 170 -11.65 -5.87 -4.50
C SER A 170 -12.71 -4.93 -5.08
N LEU A 171 -13.98 -5.08 -4.70
CA LEU A 171 -15.06 -4.18 -5.14
C LEU A 171 -14.90 -2.75 -4.63
N LEU A 172 -14.39 -2.59 -3.40
CA LEU A 172 -14.11 -1.29 -2.80
C LEU A 172 -12.94 -0.60 -3.49
N THR A 173 -11.90 -1.33 -3.86
CA THR A 173 -10.64 -0.72 -4.35
C THR A 173 -10.49 -0.75 -5.87
N GLY A 174 -11.24 -1.60 -6.56
CA GLY A 174 -11.04 -1.90 -7.98
C GLY A 174 -9.80 -2.77 -8.25
N GLN A 175 -9.09 -3.23 -7.21
CA GLN A 175 -7.93 -4.11 -7.34
C GLN A 175 -8.35 -5.57 -7.45
N ALA A 176 -7.65 -6.34 -8.28
CA ALA A 176 -7.86 -7.78 -8.37
C ALA A 176 -7.41 -8.46 -7.05
N VAL A 177 -8.10 -9.53 -6.64
CA VAL A 177 -7.81 -10.24 -5.37
C VAL A 177 -6.37 -10.78 -5.35
N GLU A 178 -5.81 -11.11 -6.51
CA GLU A 178 -4.44 -11.58 -6.68
C GLU A 178 -3.40 -10.52 -6.30
N ASN A 179 -3.77 -9.24 -6.39
CA ASN A 179 -2.91 -8.11 -5.99
C ASN A 179 -3.01 -7.82 -4.49
N CYS A 180 -4.04 -8.30 -3.80
CA CYS A 180 -4.14 -8.13 -2.35
C CYS A 180 -3.07 -8.96 -1.65
N GLU A 181 -2.39 -8.40 -0.65
CA GLU A 181 -1.56 -9.21 0.24
C GLU A 181 -2.43 -10.19 1.05
N TRP A 182 -1.78 -11.10 1.76
CA TRP A 182 -2.46 -11.98 2.70
C TRP A 182 -3.19 -11.16 3.77
N PRO A 183 -4.52 -11.35 3.96
CA PRO A 183 -5.24 -10.67 5.02
C PRO A 183 -4.62 -10.92 6.39
N GLN A 184 -4.58 -9.86 7.18
CA GLN A 184 -4.03 -9.89 8.53
C GLN A 184 -5.14 -9.59 9.52
N VAL A 185 -5.14 -10.25 10.67
CA VAL A 185 -5.91 -9.85 11.85
C VAL A 185 -4.91 -9.43 12.94
N GLY A 186 -4.94 -8.15 13.29
CA GLY A 186 -4.10 -7.56 14.33
C GLY A 186 -4.86 -7.45 15.65
N ARG A 187 -4.18 -7.77 16.76
CA ARG A 187 -4.67 -7.59 18.13
C ARG A 187 -3.72 -6.72 18.93
N TYR A 188 -4.28 -5.65 19.49
CA TYR A 188 -3.64 -4.74 20.43
C TYR A 188 -4.29 -4.94 21.80
N LEU A 189 -3.55 -5.48 22.75
CA LEU A 189 -3.93 -5.49 24.16
C LEU A 189 -3.89 -4.06 24.73
N PRO A 190 -4.50 -3.80 25.91
CA PRO A 190 -4.45 -2.49 26.54
C PRO A 190 -3.03 -1.90 26.57
N SER A 191 -2.93 -0.62 26.22
CA SER A 191 -1.71 0.17 26.09
C SER A 191 -0.75 -0.22 24.95
N GLN A 192 -1.01 -1.29 24.20
CA GLN A 192 -0.23 -1.60 23.00
C GLN A 192 -0.53 -0.61 21.87
N GLN A 193 0.47 -0.38 21.03
CA GLN A 193 0.44 0.65 19.99
C GLN A 193 1.28 0.25 18.78
N TYR A 194 1.13 1.01 17.71
CA TYR A 194 2.07 1.04 16.59
C TYR A 194 2.50 2.48 16.41
N HIS A 195 3.79 2.74 16.59
CA HIS A 195 4.42 4.02 16.31
C HIS A 195 4.21 4.47 14.86
N PRO A 196 4.37 5.78 14.58
CA PRO A 196 4.27 6.32 13.22
C PRO A 196 5.11 5.55 12.22
N HIS A 197 4.48 5.06 11.15
CA HIS A 197 5.11 4.27 10.09
C HIS A 197 4.43 4.51 8.74
N PHE A 198 5.06 4.01 7.68
CA PHE A 198 4.49 3.94 6.34
C PHE A 198 4.14 2.48 6.02
N ASP A 199 2.99 2.29 5.38
CA ASP A 199 2.66 0.98 4.81
C ASP A 199 3.45 0.73 3.52
N ALA A 200 3.77 1.77 2.76
CA ALA A 200 4.52 1.66 1.52
C ALA A 200 5.92 1.08 1.75
N LEU A 201 6.37 0.31 0.76
CA LEU A 201 7.68 -0.31 0.76
C LEU A 201 8.74 0.71 0.34
N ASP A 202 9.87 0.71 1.04
CA ASP A 202 11.07 1.41 0.59
C ASP A 202 11.74 0.65 -0.55
N LEU A 203 11.31 0.91 -1.78
CA LEU A 203 11.87 0.27 -2.98
C LEU A 203 13.34 0.66 -3.25
N SER A 204 13.90 1.64 -2.53
CA SER A 204 15.34 1.96 -2.60
C SER A 204 16.19 1.00 -1.76
N SER A 205 15.58 0.31 -0.79
CA SER A 205 16.23 -0.68 0.06
C SER A 205 16.16 -2.11 -0.52
N ASP A 206 17.16 -2.94 -0.23
CA ASP A 206 17.16 -4.36 -0.63
C ASP A 206 15.96 -5.12 -0.03
N GLU A 207 15.52 -4.73 1.16
CA GLU A 207 14.38 -5.35 1.81
C GLU A 207 13.05 -4.97 1.19
N GLY A 208 12.81 -3.68 0.93
CA GLY A 208 11.61 -3.25 0.24
C GLY A 208 11.54 -3.82 -1.19
N GLN A 209 12.68 -3.95 -1.87
CA GLN A 209 12.74 -4.67 -3.15
C GLN A 209 12.34 -6.14 -3.01
N ARG A 210 12.86 -6.87 -2.00
CA ARG A 210 12.47 -8.26 -1.73
C ARG A 210 10.99 -8.38 -1.39
N ALA A 211 10.46 -7.50 -0.54
CA ALA A 211 9.05 -7.47 -0.17
C ALA A 211 8.15 -7.21 -1.40
N SER A 212 8.58 -6.32 -2.31
CA SER A 212 7.83 -5.98 -3.52
C SER A 212 7.71 -7.14 -4.53
N LEU A 213 8.51 -8.20 -4.39
CA LEU A 213 8.36 -9.40 -5.23
C LEU A 213 7.01 -10.11 -4.98
N ASN A 214 6.36 -9.83 -3.84
CA ASN A 214 5.07 -10.39 -3.45
C ASN A 214 3.89 -9.44 -3.72
N GLY A 215 3.79 -8.89 -4.94
CA GLY A 215 2.63 -8.08 -5.36
C GLY A 215 2.93 -6.62 -5.70
N GLY A 216 4.18 -6.18 -5.61
CA GLY A 216 4.61 -4.83 -5.98
C GLY A 216 4.59 -3.83 -4.82
N GLN A 217 4.37 -2.56 -5.14
CA GLN A 217 4.22 -1.49 -4.15
C GLN A 217 2.78 -1.47 -3.59
N ARG A 218 2.65 -1.13 -2.31
CA ARG A 218 1.34 -0.93 -1.66
C ARG A 218 0.77 0.44 -2.01
N ILE A 219 -0.17 0.46 -2.94
CA ILE A 219 -0.81 1.70 -3.42
C ILE A 219 -2.09 2.06 -2.64
N VAL A 220 -2.72 1.08 -1.98
CA VAL A 220 -3.91 1.28 -1.14
C VAL A 220 -3.84 0.34 0.06
N THR A 221 -4.25 0.84 1.21
CA THR A 221 -4.47 0.04 2.42
C THR A 221 -5.96 0.05 2.76
N VAL A 222 -6.53 -1.12 3.04
CA VAL A 222 -7.87 -1.23 3.64
C VAL A 222 -7.73 -1.77 5.07
N LEU A 223 -8.02 -0.92 6.05
CA LEU A 223 -7.99 -1.26 7.47
C LEU A 223 -9.42 -1.33 8.03
N ALA A 224 -9.89 -2.54 8.31
CA ALA A 224 -11.20 -2.78 8.92
C ALA A 224 -11.10 -2.84 10.45
N TYR A 225 -11.95 -2.12 11.16
CA TYR A 225 -12.07 -2.21 12.62
C TYR A 225 -13.00 -3.36 12.99
N LEU A 226 -12.51 -4.34 13.77
CA LEU A 226 -13.27 -5.55 14.09
C LEU A 226 -14.02 -5.46 15.42
N ASN A 227 -13.76 -4.43 16.21
CA ASN A 227 -14.52 -4.10 17.41
C ASN A 227 -14.55 -2.59 17.66
N ASP A 228 -15.49 -2.16 18.50
CA ASP A 228 -15.58 -0.79 18.97
C ASP A 228 -14.53 -0.50 20.04
N ILE A 229 -13.97 0.71 19.98
CA ILE A 229 -13.31 1.33 21.13
C ILE A 229 -14.11 2.58 21.46
N GLN A 230 -14.57 2.71 22.69
CA GLN A 230 -15.38 3.86 23.10
C GLN A 230 -14.58 5.17 22.92
N ALA A 231 -15.25 6.22 22.46
CA ALA A 231 -14.64 7.54 22.36
C ALA A 231 -14.01 7.97 23.70
N GLY A 232 -12.81 8.55 23.65
CA GLY A 232 -12.04 8.93 24.82
C GLY A 232 -11.20 7.80 25.46
N ARG A 233 -11.32 6.55 25.00
CA ARG A 233 -10.52 5.41 25.49
C ARG A 233 -9.31 5.06 24.62
N GLY A 234 -8.95 5.94 23.68
CA GLY A 234 -7.80 5.76 22.79
C GLY A 234 -8.09 4.87 21.57
N GLY A 235 -7.06 4.22 21.04
CA GLY A 235 -7.17 3.25 19.95
C GLY A 235 -7.31 3.85 18.55
N GLN A 236 -7.27 5.17 18.39
CA GLN A 236 -7.41 5.83 17.09
C GLN A 236 -6.33 5.40 16.11
N THR A 237 -6.67 5.38 14.82
CA THR A 237 -5.66 5.50 13.76
C THR A 237 -5.35 6.98 13.58
N ASP A 238 -4.11 7.38 13.79
CA ASP A 238 -3.65 8.77 13.82
C ASP A 238 -2.80 9.07 12.59
N PHE A 239 -3.11 10.15 11.88
CA PHE A 239 -2.36 10.68 10.74
C PHE A 239 -1.72 12.02 11.13
N PRO A 240 -0.53 12.01 11.76
CA PRO A 240 0.06 13.21 12.37
C PRO A 240 0.35 14.33 11.36
N LYS A 241 0.59 14.00 10.09
CA LYS A 241 0.87 15.00 9.05
C LYS A 241 -0.39 15.66 8.47
N LEU A 242 -1.55 15.06 8.69
CA LEU A 242 -2.84 15.55 8.18
C LEU A 242 -3.57 16.34 9.25
N ASN A 243 -2.89 17.35 9.82
CA ASN A 243 -3.39 18.16 10.94
C ASN A 243 -3.84 17.32 12.15
N ASN A 244 -3.13 16.21 12.44
CA ASN A 244 -3.48 15.24 13.47
C ASN A 244 -4.88 14.64 13.30
N LEU A 245 -5.26 14.33 12.05
CA LEU A 245 -6.49 13.59 11.77
C LEU A 245 -6.49 12.26 12.52
N GLN A 246 -7.58 11.97 13.21
CA GLN A 246 -7.75 10.74 14.00
C GLN A 246 -9.05 10.04 13.64
N ILE A 247 -8.94 8.74 13.35
CA ILE A 247 -10.07 7.88 13.02
C ILE A 247 -10.36 6.97 14.21
N GLN A 248 -11.56 7.12 14.80
CA GLN A 248 -12.02 6.31 15.92
C GLN A 248 -12.43 4.91 15.44
N PRO A 249 -11.95 3.81 16.08
CA PRO A 249 -12.41 2.47 15.77
C PRO A 249 -13.91 2.32 16.01
N LYS A 250 -14.62 1.87 14.99
CA LYS A 250 -16.03 1.48 15.04
C LYS A 250 -16.18 0.13 14.36
N LYS A 251 -16.77 -0.84 15.04
CA LYS A 251 -16.90 -2.21 14.53
C LYS A 251 -17.56 -2.20 13.14
N GLY A 252 -16.98 -2.93 12.21
CA GLY A 252 -17.50 -3.04 10.83
C GLY A 252 -17.09 -1.92 9.88
N MET A 253 -16.51 -0.83 10.38
CA MET A 253 -16.05 0.28 9.54
C MET A 253 -14.68 -0.04 8.92
N ALA A 254 -14.51 0.25 7.63
CA ALA A 254 -13.19 0.31 6.99
C ALA A 254 -12.66 1.74 6.92
N LEU A 255 -11.34 1.86 7.04
CA LEU A 255 -10.53 3.03 6.73
C LEU A 255 -9.71 2.70 5.49
N VAL A 256 -9.75 3.58 4.49
CA VAL A 256 -9.00 3.43 3.24
C VAL A 256 -8.09 4.64 3.06
N PHE A 257 -6.81 4.39 2.81
CA PHE A 257 -5.81 5.42 2.54
C PHE A 257 -4.75 4.88 1.57
N PHE A 258 -3.90 5.76 1.04
CA PHE A 258 -3.00 5.45 -0.06
C PHE A 258 -1.54 5.65 0.37
N PRO A 259 -0.82 4.58 0.69
CA PRO A 259 0.57 4.69 1.15
C PRO A 259 1.54 5.16 0.08
N ALA A 260 1.18 4.98 -1.20
CA ALA A 260 1.97 5.38 -2.34
C ALA A 260 1.07 5.84 -3.50
N SER A 261 1.58 6.73 -4.33
CA SER A 261 0.94 7.12 -5.59
C SER A 261 1.12 6.04 -6.66
N MET A 262 0.36 6.15 -7.75
CA MET A 262 0.35 5.20 -8.86
C MET A 262 1.68 5.07 -9.62
N ASP A 263 2.60 6.03 -9.47
CA ASP A 263 4.00 5.93 -9.92
C ASP A 263 4.91 5.21 -8.91
N CYS A 264 4.31 4.54 -7.92
CA CYS A 264 4.94 3.75 -6.87
C CYS A 264 5.80 4.54 -5.88
N LEU A 265 5.63 5.86 -5.83
CA LEU A 265 6.33 6.73 -4.90
C LEU A 265 5.59 6.79 -3.57
N VAL A 266 6.35 6.71 -2.47
CA VAL A 266 5.79 6.78 -1.11
C VAL A 266 5.15 8.14 -0.88
N ASP A 267 3.91 8.10 -0.41
CA ASP A 267 3.22 9.28 0.07
C ASP A 267 3.67 9.56 1.52
N LEU A 268 4.41 10.65 1.68
CA LEU A 268 4.95 11.02 2.98
C LEU A 268 3.86 11.50 3.95
N ASP A 269 2.70 11.94 3.47
CA ASP A 269 1.61 12.44 4.29
C ASP A 269 0.67 11.31 4.75
N ALA A 270 0.78 10.13 4.16
CA ALA A 270 0.17 8.88 4.63
C ALA A 270 0.88 8.25 5.85
N LEU A 271 1.81 8.97 6.49
CA LEU A 271 2.41 8.57 7.77
C LEU A 271 1.28 8.39 8.79
N HIS A 272 1.21 7.21 9.41
CA HIS A 272 0.12 6.91 10.34
C HIS A 272 0.57 6.02 11.51
N ALA A 273 -0.23 6.01 12.56
CA ALA A 273 0.04 5.29 13.80
C ALA A 273 -1.23 4.67 14.38
N ALA A 274 -1.07 3.59 15.16
CA ALA A 274 -2.14 3.08 16.01
C ALA A 274 -1.92 3.57 17.44
N LYS A 275 -2.77 4.48 17.91
CA LYS A 275 -2.71 5.01 19.28
C LYS A 275 -3.02 3.92 20.31
N PRO A 276 -2.41 3.98 21.50
CA PRO A 276 -2.74 3.04 22.57
C PRO A 276 -4.21 3.15 22.96
N ALA A 277 -4.82 2.02 23.29
CA ALA A 277 -6.21 1.93 23.76
C ALA A 277 -6.24 1.41 25.20
N MET A 278 -7.29 1.77 25.95
CA MET A 278 -7.54 1.19 27.27
C MET A 278 -8.11 -0.23 27.20
N ASP A 279 -8.75 -0.59 26.08
CA ASP A 279 -9.34 -1.90 25.84
C ASP A 279 -8.61 -2.64 24.73
N THR A 280 -8.86 -3.94 24.60
CA THR A 280 -8.35 -4.71 23.46
C THR A 280 -8.95 -4.21 22.16
N LYS A 281 -8.11 -3.89 21.17
CA LYS A 281 -8.50 -3.49 19.82
C LYS A 281 -8.12 -4.58 18.82
N TYR A 282 -9.05 -4.90 17.93
CA TYR A 282 -8.86 -5.78 16.80
C TYR A 282 -9.05 -5.02 15.50
N ILE A 283 -8.14 -5.26 14.55
CA ILE A 283 -8.24 -4.75 13.18
C ILE A 283 -7.99 -5.88 12.21
N SER A 284 -8.47 -5.73 10.98
CA SER A 284 -7.93 -6.44 9.84
C SER A 284 -7.31 -5.47 8.85
N GLN A 285 -6.22 -5.87 8.20
CA GLN A 285 -5.56 -5.10 7.17
C GLN A 285 -5.37 -5.97 5.93
N VAL A 286 -5.64 -5.39 4.77
CA VAL A 286 -5.35 -5.92 3.44
C VAL A 286 -4.64 -4.84 2.63
#